data_AF-A0AAF0C8F0-F1
#
_entry.id   AF-A0AAF0C8F0-F1
#
_cell.length_a   1.000
_cell.length_b   1.000
_cell.length_c   1.000
_cell.angle_alpha   90.00
_cell.angle_beta   90.00
_cell.angle_gamma   90.00
#
_symmetry.space_group_name_H-M   'P 1'
#
loop_
_entity.id
_entity.type
_entity.pdbx_description
1 polymer ?
#
loop_
_entity_poly.entity_id
_entity_poly.type
_entity_poly.pdbx_seq_one_letter_code
_entity_poly.pdbx_strand_id
1 'polypeptide(L)'
;MNFTYAHISENTVVGLYEYTNAVDADDLILLNGDIQVAIGDSYFEGVFSSHSQVKAVENITKPLIPAVIEDVTGTVAGFSDVKNQYTVFEGEQFIASGTLAIIDQKFLVPFKRIDTGRTQLMLAEVKDGKLTLTMNFKTGGMWVVNNELINAELDEPKFSIEEYRFAVI
;
A
#
# COMPACT_ATOMS: atom_id res chain seq x y z
N MET A 1 -30.18 21.99 -1.37
CA MET A 1 -31.06 20.83 -1.64
C MET A 1 -30.41 19.67 -0.94
N ASN A 2 -31.15 18.99 -0.09
CA ASN A 2 -30.62 18.05 0.89
C ASN A 2 -31.32 16.70 0.66
N PHE A 3 -30.66 15.81 -0.07
CA PHE A 3 -31.22 14.56 -0.59
C PHE A 3 -31.34 13.43 0.48
N THR A 4 -32.21 12.39 0.26
CA THR A 4 -32.82 11.62 1.40
C THR A 4 -33.15 10.06 1.44
N TYR A 5 -32.82 9.13 0.50
CA TYR A 5 -32.93 7.62 0.58
C TYR A 5 -32.15 6.83 -0.58
N ALA A 6 -30.83 6.55 -0.55
CA ALA A 6 -30.03 6.15 -1.78
C ALA A 6 -30.58 4.94 -2.60
N HIS A 7 -30.96 5.14 -3.88
CA HIS A 7 -31.49 4.06 -4.75
C HIS A 7 -30.37 3.25 -5.41
N ILE A 8 -30.43 1.93 -5.23
CA ILE A 8 -29.46 0.96 -5.77
C ILE A 8 -30.18 -0.05 -6.66
N SER A 9 -29.65 -0.28 -7.86
CA SER A 9 -30.10 -1.34 -8.76
C SER A 9 -28.88 -2.13 -9.25
N GLU A 10 -28.96 -3.45 -9.25
CA GLU A 10 -27.86 -4.34 -9.68
C GLU A 10 -26.50 -3.99 -9.02
N ASN A 11 -26.51 -3.80 -7.70
CA ASN A 11 -25.36 -3.36 -6.87
C ASN A 11 -24.74 -2.01 -7.26
N THR A 12 -25.40 -1.22 -8.11
CA THR A 12 -24.94 0.07 -8.60
C THR A 12 -25.86 1.19 -8.12
N VAL A 13 -25.31 2.32 -7.64
CA VAL A 13 -26.13 3.45 -7.18
C VAL A 13 -26.61 4.28 -8.37
N VAL A 14 -27.94 4.42 -8.52
CA VAL A 14 -28.56 4.99 -9.74
C VAL A 14 -29.45 6.22 -9.50
N GLY A 15 -29.74 6.65 -8.26
CA GLY A 15 -30.66 7.79 -7.98
C GLY A 15 -30.29 8.79 -6.86
N LEU A 16 -30.41 10.10 -7.14
CA LEU A 16 -30.60 11.21 -6.16
C LEU A 16 -32.07 11.62 -6.15
N TYR A 17 -32.73 11.63 -4.99
CA TYR A 17 -34.08 12.21 -4.84
C TYR A 17 -34.20 12.92 -3.47
N GLU A 18 -35.27 13.67 -3.22
CA GLU A 18 -35.69 14.05 -1.87
C GLU A 18 -36.88 13.16 -1.48
N TYR A 19 -37.04 12.78 -0.20
CA TYR A 19 -38.10 11.82 0.17
C TYR A 19 -39.48 12.43 -0.08
N THR A 20 -40.18 11.85 -1.04
CA THR A 20 -41.57 12.13 -1.37
C THR A 20 -42.32 10.81 -1.36
N ASN A 21 -43.64 10.84 -1.16
CA ASN A 21 -44.49 9.64 -0.97
C ASN A 21 -44.68 8.79 -2.26
N ALA A 22 -43.68 8.75 -3.15
CA ALA A 22 -43.74 8.20 -4.50
C ALA A 22 -42.61 7.18 -4.79
N VAL A 23 -41.83 6.77 -3.79
CA VAL A 23 -40.77 5.76 -3.91
C VAL A 23 -40.97 4.71 -2.81
N ASP A 24 -41.08 3.44 -3.18
CA ASP A 24 -41.19 2.33 -2.23
C ASP A 24 -39.88 2.15 -1.44
N ALA A 25 -40.01 1.80 -0.16
CA ALA A 25 -38.91 1.89 0.81
C ALA A 25 -37.89 0.75 0.73
N ASP A 26 -38.21 -0.36 0.05
CA ASP A 26 -37.43 -1.59 0.11
C ASP A 26 -36.12 -1.55 -0.70
N ASP A 27 -35.97 -0.59 -1.64
CA ASP A 27 -34.80 -0.45 -2.53
C ASP A 27 -33.85 0.72 -2.13
N LEU A 28 -33.98 1.27 -0.91
CA LEU A 28 -33.35 2.54 -0.54
C LEU A 28 -32.44 2.45 0.69
N ILE A 29 -31.14 2.78 0.53
CA ILE A 29 -30.21 2.87 1.67
C ILE A 29 -30.36 4.21 2.40
N LEU A 30 -30.72 4.11 3.68
CA LEU A 30 -30.91 5.24 4.59
C LEU A 30 -29.58 5.67 5.21
N LEU A 31 -28.82 6.41 4.42
CA LEU A 31 -27.57 7.02 4.81
C LEU A 31 -27.78 8.03 6.02
N ASN A 32 -27.03 7.92 7.16
CA ASN A 32 -26.82 8.92 8.27
C ASN A 32 -25.43 8.84 9.02
N GLY A 33 -24.50 9.82 8.83
CA GLY A 33 -23.21 10.07 9.53
C GLY A 33 -22.06 9.02 9.46
N ASP A 34 -20.90 9.38 8.88
CA ASP A 34 -19.57 8.70 8.99
C ASP A 34 -19.53 7.15 8.88
N ILE A 35 -20.02 6.58 7.78
CA ILE A 35 -20.00 5.12 7.54
C ILE A 35 -19.31 4.77 6.22
N GLN A 36 -18.23 3.98 6.31
CA GLN A 36 -17.62 3.32 5.15
C GLN A 36 -18.44 2.10 4.74
N VAL A 37 -18.87 2.04 3.48
CA VAL A 37 -19.60 0.90 2.91
C VAL A 37 -18.67 0.11 2.01
N ALA A 38 -18.56 -1.20 2.25
CA ALA A 38 -17.88 -2.13 1.34
C ALA A 38 -18.87 -2.70 0.32
N ILE A 39 -18.52 -2.67 -0.97
CA ILE A 39 -19.28 -3.30 -2.06
C ILE A 39 -18.29 -4.01 -2.98
N GLY A 40 -18.29 -5.35 -2.96
CA GLY A 40 -17.26 -6.16 -3.63
C GLY A 40 -15.87 -5.86 -3.06
N ASP A 41 -14.89 -5.69 -3.94
CA ASP A 41 -13.51 -5.30 -3.56
C ASP A 41 -13.34 -3.77 -3.33
N SER A 42 -14.43 -2.99 -3.43
CA SER A 42 -14.43 -1.52 -3.36
C SER A 42 -14.98 -0.98 -2.03
N TYR A 43 -14.49 0.20 -1.64
CA TYR A 43 -14.92 0.93 -0.44
C TYR A 43 -15.46 2.31 -0.82
N PHE A 44 -16.54 2.72 -0.16
CA PHE A 44 -17.23 3.99 -0.37
C PHE A 44 -17.34 4.74 0.95
N GLU A 45 -16.81 5.96 1.04
CA GLU A 45 -17.13 6.85 2.16
C GLU A 45 -18.52 7.45 1.95
N GLY A 46 -19.49 6.92 2.68
CA GLY A 46 -20.75 7.61 2.89
C GLY A 46 -20.61 8.52 4.11
N VAL A 47 -20.56 9.84 3.92
CA VAL A 47 -21.35 10.64 4.88
C VAL A 47 -22.74 10.22 4.60
N PHE A 48 -23.19 9.51 5.59
CA PHE A 48 -24.36 8.77 5.44
C PHE A 48 -25.42 9.95 5.55
N SER A 49 -26.10 10.31 4.46
CA SER A 49 -27.25 11.23 4.29
C SER A 49 -27.79 10.93 2.90
N SER A 50 -29.07 10.72 2.76
CA SER A 50 -29.51 9.72 1.80
C SER A 50 -29.80 10.26 0.38
N HIS A 51 -30.32 9.50 -0.60
CA HIS A 51 -30.64 10.09 -1.92
C HIS A 51 -29.35 10.41 -2.70
N SER A 52 -28.30 9.55 -2.68
CA SER A 52 -26.96 9.91 -3.19
C SER A 52 -26.33 8.87 -4.15
N GLN A 53 -26.63 8.93 -5.46
CA GLN A 53 -25.70 8.57 -6.55
C GLN A 53 -24.30 9.03 -6.18
N VAL A 54 -23.45 8.04 -5.95
CA VAL A 54 -22.02 8.21 -5.98
C VAL A 54 -21.65 8.63 -7.41
N LYS A 55 -20.99 9.78 -7.57
CA LYS A 55 -20.21 9.99 -8.80
C LYS A 55 -19.15 8.91 -8.82
N ALA A 56 -19.18 8.04 -9.83
CA ALA A 56 -18.05 7.15 -10.10
C ALA A 56 -16.83 8.02 -10.39
N VAL A 57 -15.96 8.16 -9.38
CA VAL A 57 -14.67 8.81 -9.55
C VAL A 57 -13.77 7.75 -10.19
N GLU A 58 -13.61 7.82 -11.51
CA GLU A 58 -12.93 6.78 -12.32
C GLU A 58 -11.46 6.52 -11.90
N ASN A 59 -10.89 7.34 -11.02
CA ASN A 59 -9.62 7.08 -10.35
C ASN A 59 -9.64 7.63 -8.91
N ILE A 60 -10.15 6.84 -7.95
CA ILE A 60 -9.76 7.03 -6.55
C ILE A 60 -8.45 6.27 -6.35
N THR A 61 -7.33 6.99 -6.37
CA THR A 61 -6.03 6.39 -6.06
C THR A 61 -6.05 5.90 -4.61
N LYS A 62 -6.04 4.58 -4.42
CA LYS A 62 -5.98 3.97 -3.09
C LYS A 62 -4.73 4.50 -2.36
N PRO A 63 -4.86 5.02 -1.12
CA PRO A 63 -3.70 5.49 -0.37
C PRO A 63 -2.74 4.33 -0.13
N LEU A 64 -1.49 4.51 -0.57
CA LEU A 64 -0.43 3.51 -0.41
C LEU A 64 -0.05 3.38 1.06
N ILE A 65 0.05 2.15 1.56
CA ILE A 65 0.45 1.88 2.94
C ILE A 65 1.96 2.14 3.07
N PRO A 66 2.43 3.03 3.95
CA PRO A 66 3.85 3.32 4.09
C PRO A 66 4.59 2.12 4.71
N ALA A 67 5.64 1.70 4.03
CA ALA A 67 6.72 0.88 4.54
C ALA A 67 7.90 1.82 4.86
N VAL A 68 8.33 1.84 6.12
CA VAL A 68 9.47 2.65 6.58
C VAL A 68 10.56 1.71 7.04
N ILE A 69 11.78 1.91 6.55
CA ILE A 69 12.99 1.29 7.14
C ILE A 69 13.56 2.30 8.14
N GLU A 70 13.68 1.87 9.39
CA GLU A 70 14.10 2.67 10.53
C GLU A 70 15.57 2.41 10.91
N ASP A 71 16.05 1.17 10.70
CA ASP A 71 17.43 0.76 10.98
C ASP A 71 17.91 -0.31 9.99
N VAL A 72 19.22 -0.38 9.76
CA VAL A 72 19.90 -1.42 8.96
C VAL A 72 21.13 -1.91 9.72
N THR A 73 21.05 -3.14 10.21
CA THR A 73 22.14 -3.83 10.89
C THR A 73 23.11 -4.45 9.89
N GLY A 74 24.39 -4.62 10.27
CA GLY A 74 25.40 -5.24 9.40
C GLY A 74 26.02 -4.30 8.35
N THR A 75 25.94 -2.99 8.57
CA THR A 75 26.63 -1.99 7.74
C THR A 75 28.13 -1.91 8.06
N VAL A 76 28.92 -1.49 7.07
CA VAL A 76 30.38 -1.40 7.18
C VAL A 76 30.77 -0.15 7.98
N ALA A 77 31.41 -0.35 9.13
CA ALA A 77 31.84 0.73 10.00
C ALA A 77 32.76 1.74 9.27
N GLY A 78 32.53 3.03 9.52
CA GLY A 78 33.28 4.14 8.90
C GLY A 78 32.71 4.65 7.59
N PHE A 79 31.71 3.95 7.01
CA PHE A 79 30.86 4.51 5.96
C PHE A 79 29.70 5.30 6.57
N SER A 80 29.04 6.13 5.74
CA SER A 80 28.00 7.06 6.17
C SER A 80 26.65 6.61 5.66
N ASP A 81 25.77 6.20 6.56
CA ASP A 81 24.43 5.65 6.26
C ASP A 81 23.37 6.76 6.00
N VAL A 82 23.80 7.91 5.46
CA VAL A 82 22.94 9.09 5.24
C VAL A 82 22.11 8.97 3.97
N LYS A 83 20.89 9.53 4.00
CA LYS A 83 19.96 9.56 2.86
C LYS A 83 19.69 8.15 2.29
N ASN A 84 19.41 7.19 3.17
CA ASN A 84 18.98 5.84 2.80
C ASN A 84 20.03 5.06 1.97
N GLN A 85 21.31 5.44 2.05
CA GLN A 85 22.40 4.79 1.36
C GLN A 85 23.31 4.06 2.35
N TYR A 86 23.33 2.74 2.30
CA TYR A 86 24.09 1.88 3.21
C TYR A 86 25.27 1.22 2.50
N THR A 87 26.34 0.91 3.23
CA THR A 87 27.46 0.08 2.72
C THR A 87 27.47 -1.25 3.45
N VAL A 88 27.51 -2.38 2.73
CA VAL A 88 27.43 -3.75 3.28
C VAL A 88 28.39 -4.68 2.54
N PHE A 89 28.80 -5.79 3.16
CA PHE A 89 29.68 -6.78 2.51
C PHE A 89 28.91 -7.75 1.58
N GLU A 90 29.54 -8.14 0.46
CA GLU A 90 29.05 -9.21 -0.41
C GLU A 90 28.96 -10.54 0.35
N GLY A 91 27.86 -11.27 0.16
CA GLY A 91 27.68 -12.63 0.70
C GLY A 91 27.35 -12.71 2.19
N GLU A 92 27.48 -11.62 2.96
CA GLU A 92 27.05 -11.53 4.36
C GLU A 92 25.55 -11.26 4.50
N GLN A 93 24.96 -11.66 5.64
CA GLN A 93 23.55 -11.42 5.93
C GLN A 93 23.40 -10.17 6.78
N PHE A 94 22.51 -9.28 6.36
CA PHE A 94 22.17 -8.04 7.05
C PHE A 94 20.64 -7.91 7.13
N ILE A 95 20.15 -7.18 8.12
CA ILE A 95 18.72 -7.06 8.42
C ILE A 95 18.36 -5.58 8.45
N ALA A 96 17.39 -5.19 7.62
CA ALA A 96 16.71 -3.92 7.78
C ALA A 96 15.42 -4.14 8.59
N SER A 97 15.14 -3.23 9.51
CA SER A 97 13.94 -3.25 10.35
C SER A 97 13.19 -1.93 10.29
N GLY A 98 11.88 -1.98 10.47
CA GLY A 98 11.03 -0.81 10.61
C GLY A 98 9.56 -1.19 10.68
N THR A 99 8.71 -0.44 10.00
CA THR A 99 7.25 -0.53 10.15
C THR A 99 6.52 -0.68 8.81
N LEU A 100 5.47 -1.50 8.81
CA LEU A 100 4.53 -1.65 7.70
C LEU A 100 3.18 -2.15 8.27
N ALA A 101 2.17 -1.28 8.23
CA ALA A 101 0.87 -1.49 8.89
C ALA A 101 -0.06 -2.45 8.11
N ILE A 102 0.32 -3.72 8.04
CA ILE A 102 -0.48 -4.82 7.47
C ILE A 102 -0.58 -6.02 8.42
N ILE A 103 -1.44 -6.97 8.08
CA ILE A 103 -1.53 -8.26 8.78
C ILE A 103 -0.22 -9.04 8.73
N ASP A 104 0.00 -9.92 9.70
CA ASP A 104 1.17 -10.79 9.76
C ASP A 104 1.30 -11.65 8.48
N GLN A 105 2.37 -11.43 7.71
CA GLN A 105 2.63 -12.15 6.47
C GLN A 105 4.11 -12.14 6.08
N LYS A 106 4.50 -13.08 5.21
CA LYS A 106 5.81 -13.09 4.54
C LYS A 106 5.65 -12.90 3.04
N PHE A 107 6.55 -12.13 2.44
CA PHE A 107 6.56 -11.87 1.01
C PHE A 107 8.01 -11.66 0.52
N LEU A 108 8.19 -11.60 -0.79
CA LEU A 108 9.48 -11.36 -1.41
C LEU A 108 9.55 -9.91 -1.89
N VAL A 109 10.66 -9.25 -1.63
CA VAL A 109 10.93 -7.88 -2.08
C VAL A 109 12.04 -7.91 -3.14
N PRO A 110 11.75 -7.48 -4.37
CA PRO A 110 12.75 -7.26 -5.41
C PRO A 110 13.76 -6.17 -5.07
N PHE A 111 15.04 -6.49 -5.19
CA PHE A 111 16.15 -5.53 -5.23
C PHE A 111 16.78 -5.56 -6.61
N LYS A 112 17.00 -4.40 -7.21
CA LYS A 112 17.57 -4.27 -8.56
C LYS A 112 19.00 -3.76 -8.49
N ARG A 113 19.92 -4.43 -9.19
CA ARG A 113 21.30 -3.96 -9.37
C ARG A 113 21.33 -2.91 -10.47
N ILE A 114 21.88 -1.72 -10.18
CA ILE A 114 21.73 -0.52 -11.02
C ILE A 114 22.45 -0.65 -12.38
N ASP A 115 23.62 -1.28 -12.40
CA ASP A 115 24.50 -1.39 -13.59
C ASP A 115 24.05 -2.44 -14.61
N THR A 116 23.46 -3.53 -14.13
CA THR A 116 23.12 -4.75 -14.90
C THR A 116 21.63 -4.98 -15.03
N GLY A 117 20.81 -4.25 -14.26
CA GLY A 117 19.37 -4.47 -14.16
C GLY A 117 18.97 -5.79 -13.49
N ARG A 118 19.92 -6.58 -12.99
CA ARG A 118 19.67 -7.89 -12.36
C ARG A 118 18.84 -7.71 -11.09
N THR A 119 17.75 -8.46 -10.98
CA THR A 119 16.95 -8.53 -9.76
C THR A 119 17.42 -9.67 -8.85
N GLN A 120 17.40 -9.44 -7.54
CA GLN A 120 17.48 -10.46 -6.50
C GLN A 120 16.30 -10.28 -5.53
N LEU A 121 15.62 -11.38 -5.19
CA LEU A 121 14.51 -11.38 -4.24
C LEU A 121 15.05 -11.55 -2.81
N MET A 122 14.57 -10.71 -1.89
CA MET A 122 14.90 -10.76 -0.46
C MET A 122 13.64 -11.09 0.35
N LEU A 123 13.80 -11.69 1.54
CA LEU A 123 12.66 -12.08 2.37
C LEU A 123 12.19 -10.89 3.23
N ALA A 124 10.91 -10.52 3.09
CA ALA A 124 10.20 -9.66 4.01
C ALA A 124 9.29 -10.49 4.93
N GLU A 125 9.25 -10.11 6.19
CA GLU A 125 8.29 -10.57 7.19
C GLU A 125 7.68 -9.34 7.86
N VAL A 126 6.35 -9.26 7.88
CA VAL A 126 5.63 -8.35 8.78
C VAL A 126 5.06 -9.17 9.91
N LYS A 127 5.28 -8.70 11.14
CA LYS A 127 4.70 -9.27 12.35
C LYS A 127 4.36 -8.16 13.35
N ASP A 128 3.14 -8.15 13.86
CA ASP A 128 2.64 -7.11 14.78
C ASP A 128 2.87 -5.68 14.21
N GLY A 129 2.72 -5.51 12.89
CA GLY A 129 2.99 -4.27 12.15
C GLY A 129 4.47 -3.89 11.96
N LYS A 130 5.41 -4.71 12.44
CA LYS A 130 6.85 -4.51 12.28
C LYS A 130 7.37 -5.22 11.05
N LEU A 131 8.06 -4.49 10.18
CA LEU A 131 8.73 -5.01 9.00
C LEU A 131 10.15 -5.47 9.35
N THR A 132 10.49 -6.69 8.94
CA THR A 132 11.85 -7.25 8.97
C THR A 132 12.23 -7.71 7.57
N LEU A 133 13.33 -7.19 7.03
CA LEU A 133 13.83 -7.48 5.69
C LEU A 133 15.20 -8.19 5.81
N THR A 134 15.23 -9.48 5.53
CA THR A 134 16.46 -10.30 5.58
C THR A 134 17.11 -10.29 4.21
N MET A 135 18.32 -9.73 4.13
CA MET A 135 19.01 -9.47 2.87
C MET A 135 20.40 -10.11 2.84
N ASN A 136 20.83 -10.53 1.65
CA ASN A 136 22.11 -11.20 1.43
C ASN A 136 22.53 -11.09 -0.05
N PHE A 137 23.13 -9.96 -0.45
CA PHE A 137 23.50 -9.75 -1.86
C PHE A 137 24.58 -10.73 -2.32
N LYS A 138 24.33 -11.42 -3.44
CA LYS A 138 25.24 -12.46 -3.97
C LYS A 138 26.32 -11.94 -4.92
N THR A 139 26.35 -10.64 -5.19
CA THR A 139 27.38 -9.96 -5.99
C THR A 139 27.46 -8.48 -5.58
N GLY A 140 28.67 -7.94 -5.51
CA GLY A 140 28.97 -6.54 -5.27
C GLY A 140 28.40 -5.59 -6.32
N GLY A 141 28.48 -4.29 -6.04
CA GLY A 141 27.91 -3.21 -6.85
C GLY A 141 26.76 -2.48 -6.16
N MET A 142 26.12 -1.56 -6.88
CA MET A 142 25.01 -0.77 -6.34
C MET A 142 23.67 -1.47 -6.56
N TRP A 143 22.93 -1.68 -5.47
CA TRP A 143 21.57 -2.22 -5.47
C TRP A 143 20.58 -1.16 -4.96
N VAL A 144 19.32 -1.26 -5.42
CA VAL A 144 18.24 -0.35 -5.04
C VAL A 144 16.93 -1.10 -4.79
N VAL A 145 16.12 -0.59 -3.86
CA VAL A 145 14.69 -0.87 -3.70
C VAL A 145 13.93 0.45 -3.61
N ASN A 146 12.73 0.50 -4.19
CA ASN A 146 11.89 1.70 -4.28
C ASN A 146 10.40 1.31 -4.45
N ASN A 147 9.53 2.31 -4.60
CA ASN A 147 8.08 2.15 -4.84
C ASN A 147 7.73 1.17 -5.97
N GLU A 148 8.44 1.20 -7.09
CA GLU A 148 8.15 0.30 -8.23
C GLU A 148 8.47 -1.15 -7.86
N LEU A 149 9.62 -1.37 -7.21
CA LEU A 149 10.13 -2.69 -6.88
C LEU A 149 9.33 -3.38 -5.77
N ILE A 150 8.96 -2.67 -4.70
CA ILE A 150 8.18 -3.27 -3.59
C ILE A 150 6.76 -3.67 -4.01
N ASN A 151 6.25 -3.12 -5.12
CA ASN A 151 4.93 -3.43 -5.68
C ASN A 151 4.98 -4.31 -6.94
N ALA A 152 6.15 -4.72 -7.43
CA ALA A 152 6.30 -5.32 -8.77
C ALA A 152 5.56 -6.65 -8.99
N GLU A 153 5.25 -7.38 -7.91
CA GLU A 153 4.52 -8.66 -7.92
C GLU A 153 3.04 -8.50 -7.52
N LEU A 154 2.50 -7.27 -7.58
CA LEU A 154 1.10 -6.95 -7.25
C LEU A 154 0.37 -6.42 -8.49
N ASP A 155 -0.90 -6.82 -8.65
CA ASP A 155 -1.75 -6.33 -9.75
C ASP A 155 -1.94 -4.80 -9.72
N GLU A 156 -1.92 -4.22 -8.52
CA GLU A 156 -1.98 -2.78 -8.27
C GLU A 156 -1.00 -2.41 -7.13
N PRO A 157 -0.39 -1.20 -7.16
CA PRO A 157 0.43 -0.71 -6.05
C PRO A 157 -0.34 -0.63 -4.73
N LYS A 158 0.23 -1.22 -3.67
CA LYS A 158 -0.34 -1.22 -2.30
C LYS A 158 0.57 -0.52 -1.28
N PHE A 159 1.87 -0.44 -1.56
CA PHE A 159 2.89 0.05 -0.63
C PHE A 159 3.57 1.32 -1.13
N SER A 160 3.98 2.19 -0.21
CA SER A 160 4.93 3.27 -0.49
C SER A 160 6.18 3.10 0.36
N ILE A 161 7.35 3.38 -0.20
CA ILE A 161 8.65 3.27 0.44
C ILE A 161 9.58 4.33 -0.16
N GLU A 162 10.46 4.92 0.65
CA GLU A 162 11.53 5.75 0.11
C GLU A 162 12.50 4.92 -0.75
N GLU A 163 13.32 5.58 -1.57
CA GLU A 163 14.37 4.86 -2.28
C GLU A 163 15.51 4.53 -1.30
N TYR A 164 15.86 3.25 -1.21
CA TYR A 164 16.98 2.75 -0.40
C TYR A 164 18.05 2.14 -1.30
N ARG A 165 19.31 2.54 -1.08
CA ARG A 165 20.47 2.18 -1.89
C ARG A 165 21.49 1.41 -1.07
N PHE A 166 22.04 0.35 -1.64
CA PHE A 166 23.01 -0.51 -0.98
C PHE A 166 24.27 -0.60 -1.83
N ALA A 167 25.38 -0.07 -1.32
CA ALA A 167 26.71 -0.25 -1.88
C ALA A 167 27.29 -1.56 -1.33
N VAL A 168 27.35 -2.58 -2.18
CA VAL A 168 27.84 -3.91 -1.81
C VAL A 168 29.29 -4.05 -2.24
N ILE A 169 30.18 -4.36 -1.30
CA ILE A 169 31.64 -4.41 -1.48
C ILE A 169 32.25 -5.76 -1.11
#